data_AF-A9FAC2-F1
#
_entry.id   AF-A9FAC2-F1
#
_cell.length_a   1.000
_cell.length_b   1.000
_cell.length_c   1.000
_cell.angle_alpha   90.00
_cell.angle_beta   90.00
_cell.angle_gamma   90.00
#
_symmetry.space_group_name_H-M   'P 1'
#
loop_
_entity.id
_entity.type
_entity.pdbx_description
1 polymer ?
#
loop_
_entity_poly.entity_id
_entity_poly.type
_entity_poly.pdbx_seq_one_letter_code
_entity_poly.pdbx_strand_id
1 'polypeptide(L)' 'MLARQFEKKLGRPLTEMEHSVLAERFERLGADRLDDAKLALPSDALAAWLADPMAR' A
#
# COMPACT_ATOMS: atom_id res chain seq x y z
N MET A 1 -1.82 6.65 -10.30
CA MET A 1 -3.24 6.35 -9.98
C MET A 1 -3.41 5.29 -8.88
N LEU A 2 -2.39 4.49 -8.53
CA LEU A 2 -2.47 3.48 -7.46
C LEU A 2 -2.50 4.07 -6.05
N ALA A 3 -1.60 5.01 -5.72
CA ALA A 3 -1.56 5.67 -4.41
C ALA A 3 -2.92 6.25 -3.99
N ARG A 4 -3.63 6.93 -4.89
CA ARG A 4 -4.99 7.45 -4.62
C ARG A 4 -6.00 6.36 -4.23
N GLN A 5 -5.87 5.13 -4.74
CA GLN A 5 -6.76 4.04 -4.37
C GLN A 5 -6.47 3.55 -2.94
N PHE A 6 -5.19 3.52 -2.56
CA PHE A 6 -4.78 3.24 -1.19
C PHE A 6 -5.25 4.34 -0.24
N GLU A 7 -5.03 5.62 -0.58
CA GLU A 7 -5.51 6.77 0.20
C GLU A 7 -7.03 6.72 0.39
N LYS A 8 -7.79 6.41 -0.66
CA LYS A 8 -9.24 6.25 -0.59
C LYS A 8 -9.66 5.10 0.33
N LYS A 9 -8.94 3.97 0.30
CA LYS A 9 -9.22 2.83 1.18
C LYS A 9 -8.83 3.12 2.64
N LEU A 10 -7.77 3.88 2.86
CA LEU A 10 -7.28 4.27 4.18
C LEU A 10 -8.06 5.46 4.78
N GLY A 11 -8.78 6.22 3.95
CA GLY A 11 -9.49 7.42 4.37
C GLY A 11 -8.56 8.59 4.74
N ARG A 12 -7.27 8.51 4.39
CA ARG A 12 -6.25 9.52 4.67
C ARG A 12 -5.19 9.55 3.57
N PRO A 13 -4.47 10.67 3.40
CA PRO A 13 -3.29 10.69 2.52
C PRO A 13 -2.20 9.74 3.03
N LEU A 14 -1.41 9.23 2.10
CA LEU A 14 -0.20 8.47 2.41
C LEU A 14 0.93 9.43 2.82
N THR A 15 1.77 8.99 3.74
CA THR A 15 3.02 9.67 4.09
C THR A 15 4.07 9.45 3.01
N GLU A 16 5.11 10.28 2.97
CA GLU A 16 6.23 10.12 2.02
C GLU A 16 6.90 8.74 2.15
N MET A 17 7.04 8.21 3.36
CA MET A 17 7.57 6.87 3.60
C MET A 17 6.66 5.79 3.00
N GLU A 18 5.35 5.85 3.25
CA GLU A 18 4.39 4.91 2.68
C GLU A 18 4.34 4.99 1.14
N HIS A 19 4.54 6.18 0.57
CA HIS A 19 4.69 6.38 -0.86
C HIS A 19 5.92 5.65 -1.42
N SER A 20 7.08 5.79 -0.76
CA SER A 20 8.30 5.08 -1.16
C SER A 20 8.13 3.56 -1.05
N VAL A 21 7.54 3.07 0.05
CA VAL A 21 7.26 1.64 0.23
C VAL A 21 6.30 1.11 -0.83
N LEU A 22 5.24 1.87 -1.15
CA LEU A 22 4.29 1.48 -2.19
C LEU A 22 4.97 1.41 -3.57
N ALA A 23 5.85 2.36 -3.88
CA ALA A 23 6.61 2.38 -5.13
C ALA A 23 7.58 1.19 -5.22
N GLU A 24 8.36 0.93 -4.18
CA GLU A 24 9.28 -0.22 -4.14
C GLU A 24 8.54 -1.56 -4.28
N ARG A 25 7.40 -1.71 -3.59
CA ARG A 25 6.58 -2.91 -3.69
C ARG A 25 5.93 -3.03 -5.06
N PHE A 26 5.56 -1.92 -5.70
CA PHE A 26 5.03 -1.93 -7.07
C PHE A 26 6.07 -2.46 -8.05
N GLU A 27 7.31 -1.99 -7.98
CA GLU A 27 8.40 -2.47 -8.81
C GLU A 27 8.73 -3.96 -8.55
N ARG A 28 8.65 -4.40 -7.28
CA ARG A 28 8.99 -5.79 -6.89
C ARG A 28 7.87 -6.81 -7.15
N LEU A 29 6.62 -6.44 -6.90
CA LEU A 29 5.47 -7.36 -6.89
C LEU A 29 4.52 -7.15 -8.06
N GLY A 30 4.57 -5.97 -8.71
CA GLY A 30 3.63 -5.58 -9.76
C GLY A 30 2.27 -5.11 -9.23
N ALA A 31 1.47 -4.57 -10.14
CA ALA A 31 0.15 -4.01 -9.83
C ALA A 31 -0.83 -5.05 -9.27
N ASP A 32 -0.89 -6.25 -9.86
CA ASP A 32 -1.87 -7.28 -9.51
C ASP A 32 -1.73 -7.72 -8.05
N ARG A 33 -0.50 -7.94 -7.57
CA ARG A 33 -0.24 -8.32 -6.18
C ARG A 33 -0.60 -7.21 -5.18
N LEU A 34 -0.44 -5.95 -5.57
CA LEU A 34 -0.82 -4.83 -4.72
C LEU A 34 -2.34 -4.67 -4.64
N ASP A 35 -3.04 -4.92 -5.74
CA ASP A 35 -4.50 -4.95 -5.76
C ASP A 35 -5.06 -6.11 -4.93
N ASP A 36 -4.43 -7.29 -4.98
CA ASP A 36 -4.76 -8.41 -4.10
C ASP A 36 -4.57 -8.04 -2.62
N ALA A 37 -3.43 -7.45 -2.25
CA ALA A 37 -3.17 -7.01 -0.88
C ALA A 37 -4.20 -5.95 -0.42
N LYS A 38 -4.54 -5.01 -1.31
CA LYS A 38 -5.58 -4.01 -1.08
C LYS A 38 -6.96 -4.65 -0.93
N LEU A 39 -7.27 -5.75 -1.62
CA LEU A 39 -8.56 -6.44 -1.49
C LEU A 39 -8.62 -7.32 -0.23
N ALA A 40 -7.52 -8.01 0.09
CA ALA A 40 -7.45 -8.95 1.20
C ALA A 40 -7.32 -8.29 2.58
N LEU A 41 -6.62 -7.16 2.68
CA LEU A 41 -6.34 -6.52 3.96
C LEU A 41 -7.42 -5.48 4.34
N PRO A 42 -7.83 -5.40 5.62
CA PRO A 42 -8.58 -4.26 6.14
C PRO A 42 -7.70 -3.00 6.16
N SER A 43 -8.32 -1.81 6.29
CA SER A 43 -7.63 -0.51 6.26
C SER A 43 -6.44 -0.44 7.23
N ASP A 44 -6.62 -0.93 8.45
CA ASP A 44 -5.62 -0.77 9.51
C ASP A 44 -4.42 -1.69 9.28
N ALA A 45 -4.67 -2.91 8.81
CA ALA A 45 -3.62 -3.84 8.41
C ALA A 45 -2.88 -3.35 7.16
N LEU A 46 -3.59 -2.72 6.22
CA LEU A 46 -2.97 -2.11 5.04
C LEU A 46 -2.09 -0.93 5.41
N ALA A 47 -2.51 -0.11 6.38
CA ALA A 47 -1.69 0.98 6.92
C ALA A 47 -0.42 0.45 7.59
N ALA A 48 -0.54 -0.57 8.44
CA ALA A 48 0.61 -1.21 9.08
C ALA A 48 1.57 -1.83 8.04
N TRP A 49 1.02 -2.45 7.00
CA TRP A 49 1.81 -3.07 5.93
C TRP A 49 2.56 -2.04 5.05
N LEU A 50 1.97 -0.85 4.83
CA LEU A 50 2.66 0.25 4.16
C LEU A 50 3.67 0.96 5.07
N ALA A 51 3.43 0.99 6.37
CA ALA A 51 4.34 1.57 7.35
C ALA A 51 5.59 0.69 7.59
N ASP A 52 5.52 -0.60 7.26
CA ASP A 52 6.63 -1.54 7.40
C ASP A 52 7.22 -1.91 6.03
N PRO A 53 8.42 -1.41 5.66
CA PRO A 53 9.10 -1.79 4.41
C PRO A 53 9.50 -3.27 4.35
N MET A 54 9.64 -3.94 5.51
CA MET A 54 10.04 -5.35 5.62
C MET A 54 8.84 -6.31 5.65
N ALA A 55 7.61 -5.81 5.78
CA ALA A 55 6.42 -6.66 5.78
C ALA A 55 6.34 -7.45 4.46
N ARG A 56 6.17 -8.77 4.56
CA ARG A 56 6.20 -9.68 3.42
C ARG A 56 4.92 -9.60 2.57
#